data_AF-A0A392P098-F1
#
_entry.id   AF-A0A392P098-F1
#
_cell.length_a   1.000
_cell.length_b   1.000
_cell.length_c   1.000
_cell.angle_alpha   90.00
_cell.angle_beta   90.00
_cell.angle_gamma   90.00
#
_symmetry.space_group_name_H-M   'P 1'
#
loop_
_entity.id
_entity.type
_entity.pdbx_description
1 polymer ?
#
loop_
_entity_poly.entity_id
_entity_poly.type
_entity_poly.pdbx_seq_one_letter_code
_entity_poly.pdbx_strand_id
1 'polypeptide(L)'
;MIADETHKNLHSCLNRKAASREDSSDNNIYCPEAKNVHPDDLLHFQWHWRKGEPVIVRNLLGGTSNSLWEPSGMSRAIRRQNKNVMVTDCISLREKFVTTEEFFTGYTDCCERPSKQPHMLKLKDWPPSQSFKECLPNHYEEFVSYLPYKEYTHPVSGSLNLAVKLPDDCLKPDMGPKAYIAHGFAKELGCGDSVTKLHCDMSDA
;
A
#
# COMPACT_ATOMS: atom_id res chain seq x y z
N MET A 1 34.97 -1.45 26.84
CA MET A 1 34.88 -1.44 25.36
C MET A 1 33.81 -2.45 24.94
N ILE A 2 32.52 -2.09 25.02
CA ILE A 2 31.38 -2.89 24.50
C ILE A 2 30.29 -1.91 24.02
N ALA A 3 30.69 -0.87 23.29
CA ALA A 3 29.78 0.14 22.76
C ALA A 3 30.29 0.54 21.38
N ASP A 4 30.25 -0.39 20.41
CA ASP A 4 30.54 -0.06 19.01
C ASP A 4 29.95 -1.08 18.00
N GLU A 5 29.70 -2.33 18.40
CA GLU A 5 29.11 -3.33 17.49
C GLU A 5 27.57 -3.26 17.40
N THR A 6 26.89 -2.88 18.48
CA THR A 6 25.43 -2.71 18.51
C THR A 6 24.97 -1.51 17.68
N HIS A 7 25.74 -0.41 17.66
CA HIS A 7 25.42 0.79 16.90
C HIS A 7 25.61 0.59 15.38
N LYS A 8 26.66 -0.12 14.96
CA LYS A 8 26.91 -0.45 13.54
C LYS A 8 25.85 -1.41 12.98
N ASN A 9 25.32 -2.32 13.79
CA ASN A 9 24.22 -3.20 13.38
C ASN A 9 22.87 -2.46 13.29
N LEU A 10 22.59 -1.47 14.14
CA LEU A 10 21.37 -0.66 14.01
C LEU A 10 21.32 0.13 12.70
N HIS A 11 22.45 0.70 12.26
CA HIS A 11 22.50 1.48 11.01
C HIS A 11 22.34 0.63 9.74
N SER A 12 22.69 -0.66 9.77
CA SER A 12 22.51 -1.55 8.61
C SER A 12 21.05 -1.97 8.42
N CYS A 13 20.27 -2.07 9.51
CA CYS A 13 18.87 -2.47 9.48
C CYS A 13 17.89 -1.37 9.02
N LEU A 14 18.36 -0.13 8.91
CA LEU A 14 17.55 1.03 8.53
C LEU A 14 17.59 1.34 7.03
N ASN A 15 18.34 0.60 6.22
CA ASN A 15 18.50 0.89 4.80
C ASN A 15 18.22 -0.36 3.96
N ARG A 16 17.54 -0.16 2.83
CA ARG A 16 17.27 -1.21 1.84
C ARG A 16 17.92 -0.83 0.51
N LYS A 17 18.72 -1.74 -0.03
CA LYS A 17 19.27 -1.59 -1.38
C LYS A 17 18.13 -1.59 -2.40
N ALA A 18 18.04 -0.51 -3.18
CA ALA A 18 17.01 -0.28 -4.20
C ALA A 18 17.58 -0.28 -5.63
N ALA A 19 18.89 0.00 -5.79
CA ALA A 19 19.57 -0.01 -7.07
C ALA A 19 21.03 -0.51 -6.95
N SER A 20 21.68 -0.74 -8.09
CA SER A 20 23.10 -1.12 -8.19
C SER A 20 23.81 -0.28 -9.25
N ARG A 21 23.75 1.04 -9.13
CA ARG A 21 24.42 2.00 -10.02
C ARG A 21 25.87 2.20 -9.54
N GLU A 22 26.84 2.07 -10.42
CA GLU A 22 28.26 2.20 -10.07
C GLU A 22 28.63 3.65 -9.70
N ASP A 23 28.03 4.64 -10.38
CA ASP A 23 28.36 6.06 -10.24
C ASP A 23 27.42 6.84 -9.30
N SER A 24 26.68 6.16 -8.42
CA SER A 24 25.72 6.82 -7.52
C SER A 24 25.78 6.32 -6.07
N SER A 25 25.55 7.24 -5.15
CA SER A 25 25.44 6.96 -3.70
C SER A 25 23.98 6.76 -3.23
N ASP A 26 22.99 6.96 -4.11
CA ASP A 26 21.55 6.85 -3.83
C ASP A 26 20.98 5.42 -3.99
N ASN A 27 21.86 4.41 -4.00
CA ASN A 27 21.47 3.02 -4.19
C ASN A 27 20.63 2.43 -3.04
N ASN A 28 20.49 3.15 -1.93
CA ASN A 28 19.81 2.70 -0.73
C ASN A 28 18.68 3.65 -0.35
N ILE A 29 17.57 3.07 0.10
CA ILE A 29 16.38 3.77 0.59
C ILE A 29 16.27 3.58 2.09
N TYR A 30 15.91 4.63 2.82
CA TYR A 30 15.61 4.54 4.25
C TYR A 30 14.39 3.65 4.48
N CYS A 31 14.59 2.64 5.32
CA CYS A 31 13.76 1.46 5.43
C CYS A 31 13.57 0.96 6.89
N PRO A 32 13.04 1.81 7.82
CA PRO A 32 12.87 1.46 9.22
C PRO A 32 11.77 0.41 9.45
N GLU A 33 11.71 -0.15 10.66
CA GLU A 33 10.61 -1.03 11.10
C GLU A 33 9.64 -0.29 12.02
N ALA A 34 8.34 -0.53 11.88
CA ALA A 34 7.31 0.16 12.68
C ALA A 34 7.39 -0.11 14.18
N LYS A 35 7.96 -1.24 14.61
CA LYS A 35 8.12 -1.56 16.04
C LYS A 35 9.25 -0.78 16.72
N ASN A 36 10.10 -0.12 15.95
CA ASN A 36 11.29 0.56 16.44
C ASN A 36 11.19 2.09 16.36
N VAL A 37 9.98 2.66 16.24
CA VAL A 37 9.79 4.11 16.05
C VAL A 37 10.26 4.87 17.29
N HIS A 38 11.51 5.31 17.27
CA HIS A 38 12.10 6.23 18.22
C HIS A 38 11.65 7.66 17.86
N PRO A 39 11.56 8.61 18.81
CA PRO A 39 11.30 10.02 18.49
C PRO A 39 12.21 10.59 17.39
N ASP A 40 13.44 10.09 17.28
CA ASP A 40 14.41 10.49 16.25
C ASP A 40 14.02 9.99 14.84
N ASP A 41 13.18 8.97 14.71
CA ASP A 41 12.77 8.44 13.41
C ASP A 41 11.88 9.42 12.64
N LEU A 42 11.09 10.25 13.34
CA LEU A 42 10.35 11.33 12.69
C LEU A 42 11.31 12.36 12.08
N LEU A 43 12.39 12.72 12.78
CA LEU A 43 13.40 13.65 12.28
C LEU A 43 14.16 13.06 11.08
N HIS A 44 14.45 11.77 11.12
CA HIS A 44 15.11 11.06 10.02
C HIS A 44 14.18 10.98 8.80
N PHE A 45 12.91 10.62 8.99
CA PHE A 45 11.88 10.68 7.96
C PHE A 45 11.83 12.08 7.33
N GLN A 46 11.73 13.14 8.14
CA GLN A 46 11.71 14.52 7.65
C GLN A 46 12.98 14.93 6.90
N TRP A 47 14.14 14.35 7.22
CA TRP A 47 15.37 14.59 6.48
C TRP A 47 15.31 14.01 5.06
N HIS A 48 14.87 12.76 4.90
CA HIS A 48 14.64 12.14 3.58
C HIS A 48 13.53 12.85 2.82
N TRP A 49 12.41 13.12 3.50
CA TRP A 49 11.23 13.73 2.90
C TRP A 49 11.51 15.11 2.30
N ARG A 50 12.29 15.95 2.98
CA ARG A 50 12.70 17.27 2.46
C ARG A 50 13.54 17.21 1.18
N LYS A 51 14.13 16.07 0.87
CA LYS A 51 14.90 15.86 -0.37
C LYS A 51 14.08 15.21 -1.49
N GLY A 52 12.82 14.87 -1.23
CA GLY A 52 12.00 14.09 -2.15
C GLY A 52 12.43 12.62 -2.26
N GLU A 53 13.15 12.10 -1.27
CA GLU A 53 13.58 10.70 -1.22
C GLU A 53 12.44 9.81 -0.68
N PRO A 54 12.12 8.67 -1.32
CA PRO A 54 11.10 7.76 -0.81
C PRO A 54 11.54 7.11 0.51
N VAL A 55 10.58 6.71 1.34
CA VAL A 55 10.82 6.00 2.62
C VAL A 55 9.93 4.76 2.69
N ILE A 56 10.48 3.64 3.18
CA ILE A 56 9.75 2.37 3.32
C ILE A 56 9.65 1.99 4.79
N VAL A 57 8.46 1.99 5.39
CA VAL A 57 8.30 1.46 6.75
C VAL A 57 7.85 0.00 6.70
N ARG A 58 8.67 -0.88 7.28
CA ARG A 58 8.46 -2.34 7.27
C ARG A 58 7.69 -2.81 8.50
N ASN A 59 7.15 -4.02 8.40
CA ASN A 59 6.59 -4.79 9.52
C ASN A 59 5.42 -4.08 10.25
N LEU A 60 4.57 -3.32 9.53
CA LEU A 60 3.41 -2.61 10.10
C LEU A 60 2.46 -3.56 10.88
N LEU A 61 2.21 -4.74 10.33
CA LEU A 61 1.34 -5.77 10.95
C LEU A 61 2.00 -6.53 12.10
N GLY A 62 3.29 -6.27 12.37
CA GLY A 62 4.00 -6.85 13.51
C GLY A 62 4.01 -8.38 13.61
N GLY A 63 3.73 -9.11 12.51
CA GLY A 63 3.70 -10.57 12.49
C GLY A 63 2.39 -11.20 12.97
N THR A 64 1.35 -10.42 13.28
CA THR A 64 0.02 -10.98 13.55
C THR A 64 -0.65 -11.35 12.24
N SER A 65 -1.04 -12.63 12.06
CA SER A 65 -1.92 -12.98 10.95
C SER A 65 -3.30 -12.40 11.25
N ASN A 66 -3.74 -11.47 10.40
CA ASN A 66 -5.05 -10.90 10.54
C ASN A 66 -5.95 -11.37 9.41
N SER A 67 -6.89 -12.24 9.79
CA SER A 67 -7.91 -12.80 8.92
C SER A 67 -8.77 -11.75 8.17
N LEU A 68 -8.79 -10.48 8.61
CA LEU A 68 -9.54 -9.40 7.95
C LEU A 68 -8.99 -9.06 6.56
N TRP A 69 -7.66 -9.03 6.42
CA TRP A 69 -6.99 -8.62 5.17
C TRP A 69 -6.67 -9.81 4.24
N GLU A 70 -6.82 -11.03 4.73
CA GLU A 70 -6.73 -12.23 3.90
C GLU A 70 -7.75 -12.20 2.75
N PRO A 71 -7.47 -12.81 1.59
CA PRO A 71 -8.38 -12.78 0.42
C PRO A 71 -9.81 -13.21 0.75
N SER A 72 -9.97 -14.22 1.60
CA SER A 72 -11.29 -14.69 2.05
C SER A 72 -12.02 -13.68 2.95
N GLY A 73 -11.27 -12.97 3.81
CA GLY A 73 -11.76 -11.89 4.66
C GLY A 73 -12.23 -10.70 3.83
N MET A 74 -11.37 -10.24 2.90
CA MET A 74 -11.68 -9.15 1.97
C MET A 74 -12.85 -9.50 1.05
N SER A 75 -12.90 -10.72 0.49
CA SER A 75 -14.02 -11.20 -0.32
C SER A 75 -15.33 -11.12 0.44
N ARG A 76 -15.38 -11.60 1.68
CA ARG A 76 -16.58 -11.55 2.53
C ARG A 76 -16.99 -10.11 2.83
N ALA A 77 -16.03 -9.24 3.11
CA ALA A 77 -16.26 -7.85 3.47
C ALA A 77 -16.83 -7.06 2.28
N ILE A 78 -16.17 -7.13 1.11
CA ILE A 78 -16.60 -6.45 -0.11
C ILE A 78 -17.92 -7.01 -0.63
N ARG A 79 -18.13 -8.33 -0.58
CA ARG A 79 -19.36 -8.98 -1.07
C ARG A 79 -20.61 -8.52 -0.32
N ARG A 80 -20.48 -8.16 0.96
CA ARG A 80 -21.58 -7.59 1.76
C ARG A 80 -22.00 -6.21 1.26
N GLN A 81 -21.06 -5.45 0.68
CA GLN A 81 -21.33 -4.13 0.11
C GLN A 81 -21.82 -4.24 -1.33
N ASN A 82 -21.14 -5.03 -2.15
CA ASN A 82 -21.46 -5.20 -3.57
C ASN A 82 -21.22 -6.65 -3.99
N LYS A 83 -22.23 -7.31 -4.56
CA LYS A 83 -22.10 -8.70 -5.06
C LYS A 83 -21.21 -8.79 -6.31
N ASN A 84 -21.23 -7.73 -7.11
CA ASN A 84 -20.45 -7.61 -8.34
C ASN A 84 -19.52 -6.41 -8.21
N VAL A 85 -18.31 -6.55 -8.73
CA VAL A 85 -17.31 -5.48 -8.78
C VAL A 85 -16.87 -5.25 -10.21
N MET A 86 -16.63 -3.98 -10.55
CA MET A 86 -16.01 -3.60 -11.81
C MET A 86 -14.51 -3.84 -11.70
N VAL A 87 -13.96 -4.63 -12.60
CA VAL A 87 -12.53 -4.95 -12.64
C VAL A 87 -11.97 -4.63 -14.01
N THR A 88 -10.71 -4.22 -14.04
CA THR A 88 -9.96 -3.99 -15.27
C THR A 88 -9.11 -5.21 -15.58
N ASP A 89 -9.20 -5.71 -16.80
CA ASP A 89 -8.23 -6.66 -17.33
C ASP A 89 -6.94 -5.91 -17.69
N CYS A 90 -5.83 -6.22 -17.01
CA CYS A 90 -4.59 -5.46 -17.09
C CYS A 90 -3.88 -5.56 -18.45
N ILE A 91 -4.22 -6.56 -19.27
CA ILE A 91 -3.65 -6.79 -20.60
C ILE A 91 -4.44 -5.98 -21.63
N SER A 92 -5.76 -6.18 -21.67
CA SER A 92 -6.64 -5.54 -22.64
C SER A 92 -7.06 -4.12 -22.24
N LEU A 93 -6.85 -3.74 -20.98
CA LEU A 93 -7.32 -2.51 -20.35
C LEU A 93 -8.85 -2.33 -20.38
N ARG A 94 -9.58 -3.43 -20.61
CA ARG A 94 -11.04 -3.40 -20.66
C ARG A 94 -11.62 -3.65 -19.29
N GLU A 95 -12.66 -2.89 -18.97
CA GLU A 95 -13.43 -3.08 -17.75
C GLU A 95 -14.54 -4.10 -17.98
N LYS A 96 -14.81 -4.91 -16.96
CA LYS A 96 -15.93 -5.85 -16.92
C LYS A 96 -16.44 -6.01 -15.50
N PHE A 97 -17.71 -6.36 -15.36
CA PHE A 97 -18.25 -6.80 -14.08
C PHE A 97 -17.96 -8.28 -13.87
N VAL A 98 -17.51 -8.62 -12.68
CA VAL A 98 -17.38 -10.00 -12.19
C VAL A 98 -18.01 -10.08 -10.81
N THR A 99 -18.38 -11.29 -10.37
CA THR A 99 -18.81 -11.45 -8.99
C THR A 99 -17.61 -11.26 -8.06
N THR A 100 -17.81 -10.68 -6.88
CA THR A 100 -16.74 -10.53 -5.89
C THR A 100 -16.13 -11.88 -5.53
N GLU A 101 -16.95 -12.92 -5.44
CA GLU A 101 -16.47 -14.28 -5.17
C GLU A 101 -15.58 -14.79 -6.30
N GLU A 102 -15.99 -14.69 -7.56
CA GLU A 102 -15.18 -15.09 -8.72
C GLU A 102 -13.84 -14.34 -8.77
N PHE A 103 -13.84 -13.03 -8.49
CA PHE A 103 -12.61 -12.24 -8.45
C PHE A 103 -11.63 -12.77 -7.38
N PHE A 104 -12.09 -12.93 -6.13
CA PHE A 104 -11.20 -13.37 -5.05
C PHE A 104 -10.82 -14.86 -5.13
N THR A 105 -11.70 -15.72 -5.67
CA THR A 105 -11.34 -17.10 -6.00
C THR A 105 -10.25 -17.12 -7.06
N GLY A 106 -10.39 -16.29 -8.11
CA GLY A 106 -9.35 -16.11 -9.13
C GLY A 106 -8.02 -15.62 -8.53
N TYR A 107 -8.07 -14.64 -7.61
CA TYR A 107 -6.89 -14.12 -6.92
C TYR A 107 -6.07 -15.22 -6.22
N THR A 108 -6.74 -16.17 -5.57
CA THR A 108 -6.08 -17.30 -4.87
C THR A 108 -5.71 -18.45 -5.82
N ASP A 109 -6.57 -18.78 -6.79
CA ASP A 109 -6.43 -19.93 -7.69
C ASP A 109 -5.42 -19.71 -8.85
N CYS A 110 -5.00 -18.46 -9.12
CA CYS A 110 -4.10 -18.14 -10.24
C CYS A 110 -2.76 -18.91 -10.21
N CYS A 111 -2.43 -19.58 -9.10
CA CYS A 111 -1.25 -20.44 -8.96
C CYS A 111 -1.36 -21.78 -9.71
N GLU A 112 -2.56 -22.28 -10.08
CA GLU A 112 -2.72 -23.70 -10.45
C GLU A 112 -3.38 -23.97 -11.82
N ARG A 113 -3.87 -22.96 -12.55
CA ARG A 113 -4.62 -23.23 -13.80
C ARG A 113 -3.69 -23.46 -15.01
N PRO A 114 -3.78 -24.61 -15.70
CA PRO A 114 -3.02 -24.90 -16.93
C PRO A 114 -3.50 -24.12 -18.17
N SER A 115 -4.52 -23.27 -18.06
CA SER A 115 -5.05 -22.52 -19.19
C SER A 115 -4.08 -21.40 -19.57
N LYS A 116 -3.58 -21.46 -20.81
CA LYS A 116 -2.53 -20.64 -21.43
C LYS A 116 -2.74 -19.11 -21.44
N GLN A 117 -3.72 -18.57 -20.72
CA GLN A 117 -3.94 -17.14 -20.66
C GLN A 117 -4.02 -16.64 -19.22
N PRO A 118 -3.02 -15.86 -18.77
CA PRO A 118 -3.06 -15.22 -17.46
C PRO A 118 -4.18 -14.19 -17.40
N HIS A 119 -5.23 -14.44 -16.62
CA HIS A 119 -6.27 -13.44 -16.35
C HIS A 119 -5.79 -12.51 -15.24
N MET A 120 -5.08 -11.45 -15.61
CA MET A 120 -4.71 -10.40 -14.68
C MET A 120 -5.85 -9.40 -14.53
N LEU A 121 -6.64 -9.58 -13.48
CA LEU A 121 -7.72 -8.65 -13.15
C LEU A 121 -7.28 -7.74 -12.00
N LYS A 122 -7.69 -6.47 -12.08
CA LYS A 122 -7.49 -5.48 -11.03
C LYS A 122 -8.81 -4.85 -10.62
N LEU A 123 -9.07 -4.84 -9.33
CA LEU A 123 -10.03 -3.99 -8.66
C LEU A 123 -9.30 -2.71 -8.23
N LYS A 124 -9.63 -1.59 -8.88
CA LYS A 124 -9.00 -0.28 -8.66
C LYS A 124 -9.94 0.65 -7.90
N ASP A 125 -9.39 1.54 -7.08
CA ASP A 125 -10.10 2.65 -6.44
C ASP A 125 -11.33 2.21 -5.64
N TRP A 126 -11.32 1.03 -5.02
CA TRP A 126 -12.48 0.55 -4.27
C TRP A 126 -12.48 1.11 -2.83
N PRO A 127 -13.61 1.59 -2.31
CA PRO A 127 -14.90 1.77 -2.97
C PRO A 127 -14.91 2.96 -3.95
N PRO A 128 -15.63 2.85 -5.09
CA PRO A 128 -15.52 3.79 -6.21
C PRO A 128 -16.05 5.19 -5.90
N SER A 129 -17.10 5.28 -5.08
CA SER A 129 -17.77 6.56 -4.77
C SER A 129 -18.03 6.80 -3.27
N GLN A 130 -18.05 5.73 -2.48
CA GLN A 130 -18.29 5.80 -1.04
C GLN A 130 -16.98 5.98 -0.27
N SER A 131 -17.06 6.33 1.01
CA SER A 131 -15.87 6.31 1.87
C SER A 131 -15.54 4.87 2.28
N PHE A 132 -14.25 4.54 2.33
CA PHE A 132 -13.82 3.22 2.80
C PHE A 132 -14.26 2.97 4.25
N LYS A 133 -14.31 4.03 5.07
CA LYS A 133 -14.82 3.99 6.45
C LYS A 133 -16.28 3.55 6.53
N GLU A 134 -17.14 4.01 5.62
CA GLU A 134 -18.54 3.58 5.57
C GLU A 134 -18.67 2.14 5.08
N CYS A 135 -17.93 1.77 4.05
CA CYS A 135 -18.02 0.42 3.47
C CYS A 135 -17.44 -0.64 4.40
N LEU A 136 -16.25 -0.41 4.96
CA LEU A 136 -15.48 -1.36 5.77
C LEU A 136 -14.93 -0.70 7.04
N PRO A 137 -15.77 -0.38 8.04
CA PRO A 137 -15.36 0.37 9.23
C PRO A 137 -14.25 -0.32 10.03
N ASN A 138 -14.35 -1.64 10.24
CA ASN A 138 -13.34 -2.40 10.98
C ASN A 138 -11.98 -2.38 10.26
N HIS A 139 -11.98 -2.55 8.94
CA HIS A 139 -10.76 -2.45 8.12
C HIS A 139 -10.19 -1.04 8.15
N TYR A 140 -11.04 -0.02 8.12
CA TYR A 140 -10.60 1.37 8.19
C TYR A 140 -9.89 1.67 9.52
N GLU A 141 -10.50 1.33 10.65
CA GLU A 141 -9.92 1.57 11.98
C GLU A 141 -8.56 0.91 12.11
N GLU A 142 -8.45 -0.33 11.65
CA GLU A 142 -7.22 -1.06 11.69
C GLU A 142 -6.15 -0.48 10.74
N PHE A 143 -6.53 -0.14 9.50
CA PHE A 143 -5.63 0.52 8.55
C PHE A 143 -5.03 1.79 9.15
N VAL A 144 -5.86 2.66 9.73
CA VAL A 144 -5.42 3.91 10.38
C VAL A 144 -4.54 3.61 11.60
N SER A 145 -4.80 2.51 12.32
CA SER A 145 -3.96 2.09 13.45
C SER A 145 -2.53 1.75 13.02
N TYR A 146 -2.35 1.21 11.82
CA TYR A 146 -1.05 0.80 11.28
C TYR A 146 -0.28 1.89 10.53
N LEU A 147 -0.90 3.05 10.24
CA LEU A 147 -0.21 4.13 9.54
C LEU A 147 1.04 4.59 10.30
N PRO A 148 2.23 4.60 9.67
CA PRO A 148 3.44 5.17 10.25
C PRO A 148 3.42 6.70 10.14
N TYR A 149 4.23 7.40 10.95
CA TYR A 149 4.37 8.87 10.91
C TYR A 149 3.01 9.59 10.94
N LYS A 150 2.20 9.29 11.96
CA LYS A 150 0.80 9.74 12.08
C LYS A 150 0.65 11.25 12.11
N GLU A 151 1.70 11.98 12.45
CA GLU A 151 1.79 13.43 12.30
C GLU A 151 1.48 13.86 10.86
N TYR A 152 1.95 13.10 9.86
CA TYR A 152 1.72 13.33 8.43
C TYR A 152 0.58 12.50 7.85
N THR A 153 0.46 11.24 8.25
CA THR A 153 -0.42 10.28 7.55
C THR A 153 -1.81 10.15 8.15
N HIS A 154 -2.01 10.53 9.42
CA HIS A 154 -3.28 10.28 10.09
C HIS A 154 -4.38 11.20 9.50
N PRO A 155 -5.53 10.63 9.06
CA PRO A 155 -6.53 11.37 8.27
C PRO A 155 -7.41 12.35 9.08
N VAL A 156 -7.27 12.37 10.41
CA VAL A 156 -8.04 13.25 11.31
C VAL A 156 -7.15 14.05 12.26
N SER A 157 -6.30 13.38 13.04
CA SER A 157 -5.42 14.02 14.03
C SER A 157 -3.99 14.33 13.57
N GLY A 158 -3.66 14.18 12.29
CA GLY A 158 -2.33 14.51 11.76
C GLY A 158 -1.99 15.98 12.00
N SER A 159 -0.98 16.26 12.84
CA SER A 159 -0.57 17.62 13.16
C SER A 159 0.12 18.35 12.01
N LEU A 160 0.82 17.59 11.16
CA LEU A 160 1.58 18.05 9.99
C LEU A 160 0.87 17.69 8.66
N ASN A 161 -0.26 16.99 8.73
CA ASN A 161 -1.13 16.74 7.58
C ASN A 161 -1.93 18.01 7.25
N LEU A 162 -1.57 18.73 6.20
CA LEU A 162 -2.27 19.96 5.84
C LEU A 162 -3.73 19.72 5.43
N ALA A 163 -4.04 18.57 4.84
CA ALA A 163 -5.39 18.28 4.36
C ALA A 163 -6.43 18.26 5.50
N VAL A 164 -6.04 17.86 6.72
CA VAL A 164 -6.94 17.87 7.89
C VAL A 164 -7.09 19.27 8.51
N LYS A 165 -6.27 20.24 8.08
CA LYS A 165 -6.30 21.63 8.54
C LYS A 165 -7.00 22.57 7.56
N LEU A 166 -7.29 22.09 6.34
CA LEU A 166 -8.02 22.88 5.37
C LEU A 166 -9.47 23.09 5.81
N PRO A 167 -10.01 24.30 5.63
CA PRO A 167 -11.44 24.59 5.81
C PRO A 167 -12.35 23.64 5.02
N ASP A 168 -13.58 23.45 5.49
CA ASP A 168 -14.54 22.52 4.86
C ASP A 168 -15.08 23.00 3.51
N ASP A 169 -15.00 24.31 3.23
CA ASP A 169 -15.36 24.92 1.95
C ASP A 169 -14.23 24.83 0.90
N CYS A 170 -13.06 24.33 1.27
CA CYS A 170 -11.96 24.08 0.34
C CYS A 170 -12.11 22.71 -0.34
N LEU A 171 -11.69 22.62 -1.61
CA LEU A 171 -11.56 21.34 -2.31
C LEU A 171 -10.41 20.55 -1.67
N LYS A 172 -10.75 19.59 -0.80
CA LYS A 172 -9.79 18.67 -0.20
C LYS A 172 -9.51 17.53 -1.18
N PRO A 173 -8.24 17.06 -1.30
CA PRO A 173 -7.97 15.82 -2.02
C PRO A 173 -8.75 14.66 -1.38
N ASP A 174 -9.06 13.63 -2.16
CA ASP A 174 -9.64 12.40 -1.61
C ASP A 174 -8.59 11.74 -0.71
N MET A 175 -8.77 11.89 0.61
CA MET A 175 -7.84 11.39 1.62
C MET A 175 -7.90 9.86 1.78
N GLY A 176 -8.79 9.19 1.04
CA GLY A 176 -8.92 7.75 1.07
C GLY A 176 -9.31 7.19 2.44
N PRO A 177 -8.90 5.94 2.76
CA PRO A 177 -8.09 5.07 1.92
C PRO A 177 -8.88 4.56 0.70
N LYS A 178 -8.13 4.13 -0.33
CA LYS A 178 -8.67 3.40 -1.48
C LYS A 178 -7.95 2.05 -1.59
N ALA A 179 -8.70 1.01 -1.93
CA ALA A 179 -8.16 -0.33 -2.11
C ALA A 179 -7.79 -0.58 -3.58
N TYR A 180 -6.59 -1.10 -3.78
CA TYR A 180 -6.07 -1.59 -5.04
C TYR A 180 -5.75 -3.07 -4.86
N ILE A 181 -6.54 -3.94 -5.48
CA ILE A 181 -6.38 -5.39 -5.38
C ILE A 181 -6.21 -5.93 -6.79
N ALA A 182 -5.12 -6.64 -7.06
CA ALA A 182 -4.83 -7.14 -8.39
C ALA A 182 -4.30 -8.57 -8.33
N HIS A 183 -4.68 -9.38 -9.31
CA HIS A 183 -4.02 -10.65 -9.55
C HIS A 183 -2.56 -10.39 -9.98
N GLY A 184 -1.67 -11.31 -9.65
CA GLY A 184 -0.27 -11.24 -10.04
C GLY A 184 0.34 -12.63 -10.23
N PHE A 185 1.50 -12.66 -10.87
CA PHE A 185 2.31 -13.86 -11.01
C PHE A 185 3.66 -13.64 -10.36
N ALA A 186 4.23 -14.71 -9.80
CA ALA A 186 5.57 -14.65 -9.22
C ALA A 186 6.66 -14.42 -10.30
N LYS A 187 6.41 -14.84 -11.53
CA LYS A 187 7.32 -14.68 -12.66
C LYS A 187 6.89 -13.48 -13.49
N GLU A 188 7.83 -12.57 -13.71
CA GLU A 188 7.69 -11.53 -14.73
C GLU A 188 7.71 -12.17 -16.13
N LEU A 189 6.62 -12.00 -16.86
CA LEU A 189 6.43 -12.56 -18.20
C LEU A 189 6.79 -11.56 -19.30
N GLY A 190 6.96 -10.26 -18.96
CA GLY A 190 7.34 -9.21 -19.91
C GLY A 190 6.30 -8.91 -20.98
N CYS A 191 5.08 -9.45 -20.84
CA CYS A 191 3.99 -9.33 -21.81
C CYS A 191 2.95 -8.27 -21.42
N GLY A 192 3.38 -7.21 -20.72
CA GLY A 192 2.46 -6.19 -20.18
C GLY A 192 1.83 -6.60 -18.85
N ASP A 193 2.53 -7.43 -18.08
CA ASP A 193 2.19 -7.98 -16.76
C ASP A 193 2.18 -6.94 -15.62
N SER A 194 2.35 -5.65 -15.94
CA SER A 194 2.20 -4.54 -14.98
C SER A 194 0.73 -4.26 -14.64
N VAL A 195 0.41 -4.32 -13.35
CA VAL A 195 -0.91 -3.99 -12.77
C VAL A 195 -1.17 -2.48 -12.66
N THR A 196 -0.12 -1.68 -12.53
CA THR A 196 -0.18 -0.22 -12.42
C THR A 196 0.82 0.39 -13.38
N LYS A 197 0.32 1.18 -14.33
CA LYS A 197 1.16 1.87 -15.30
C LYS A 197 1.84 3.08 -14.65
N LEU A 198 2.94 3.52 -15.24
CA LEU A 198 3.68 4.70 -14.76
C LEU A 198 2.75 5.93 -14.77
N HIS A 199 2.67 6.59 -13.62
CA HIS A 199 1.92 7.83 -13.42
C HIS A 199 2.55 8.63 -12.27
N CYS A 200 2.05 9.83 -12.04
CA CYS A 200 2.43 10.70 -10.94
C CYS A 200 1.14 11.16 -10.24
N ASP A 201 1.13 11.14 -8.91
CA ASP A 201 0.04 11.65 -8.11
C ASP A 201 0.24 13.14 -7.81
N MET A 202 -0.87 13.87 -7.67
CA MET A 202 -0.83 15.31 -7.35
C MET A 202 -0.59 15.58 -5.86
N SER A 203 -0.72 14.57 -5.02
CA SER A 203 -0.53 14.62 -3.58
C SER A 203 0.44 13.54 -3.13
N ASP A 204 0.94 13.69 -1.92
CA ASP A 204 1.66 12.64 -1.22
C ASP A 204 0.76 11.41 -1.01
N ALA A 205 1.32 10.21 -1.10
CA ALA A 205 0.62 8.93 -0.99
C ALA A 205 1.46 7.88 -0.25
#